data_AF-A0A7V9LZ43-F1
#
_entry.id   AF-A0A7V9LZ43-F1
#
_cell.length_a   1.000
_cell.length_b   1.000
_cell.length_c   1.000
_cell.angle_alpha   90.00
_cell.angle_beta   90.00
_cell.angle_gamma   90.00
#
_symmetry.space_group_name_H-M   'P 1'
#
loop_
_entity.id
_entity.type
_entity.pdbx_description
1 polymer ?
#
loop_
_entity_poly.entity_id
_entity_poly.type
_entity_poly.pdbx_seq_one_letter_code
_entity_poly.pdbx_strand_id
1 'polypeptide(L)' 'ATRGRGIGRALVEACVDRARAGGARRVVISTETGMLAAHRLYAAMGFRPDPARDWSPLPGVSLLCYVLELD' A
#
# COMPACT_ATOMS: atom_id res chain seq x y z
N ALA A 1 -10.06 19.57 7.98
CA ALA A 1 -9.90 18.84 6.71
C ALA A 1 -8.42 18.69 6.37
N THR A 2 -7.88 17.47 6.35
CA THR A 2 -6.43 17.18 6.18
C THR A 2 -6.09 16.39 4.91
N ARG A 3 -7.08 16.10 4.06
CA ARG A 3 -6.87 15.41 2.78
C ARG A 3 -6.11 16.31 1.79
N GLY A 4 -5.32 15.72 0.90
CA GLY A 4 -4.65 16.43 -0.20
C GLY A 4 -3.37 17.20 0.16
N ARG A 5 -2.80 17.02 1.36
CA ARG A 5 -1.55 17.68 1.79
C ARG A 5 -0.28 16.84 1.63
N GLY A 6 -0.36 15.72 0.90
CA GLY A 6 0.80 14.84 0.70
C GLY A 6 1.22 13.96 1.89
N ILE A 7 0.58 14.09 3.06
CA ILE A 7 0.95 13.33 4.28
C ILE A 7 0.92 11.82 4.03
N GLY A 8 -0.11 11.30 3.35
CA GLY A 8 -0.20 9.88 3.04
C GLY A 8 0.97 9.39 2.19
N ARG A 9 1.42 10.20 1.22
CA ARG A 9 2.60 9.91 0.40
C ARG A 9 3.86 9.86 1.25
N ALA A 10 4.08 10.90 2.07
CA ALA A 10 5.25 10.98 2.93
C ALA A 10 5.34 9.80 3.92
N LEU A 11 4.21 9.34 4.46
CA LEU A 11 4.18 8.16 5.33
C LEU A 11 4.55 6.87 4.59
N VAL A 12 4.02 6.66 3.39
CA VAL A 12 4.35 5.47 2.59
C VAL A 12 5.81 5.50 2.17
N GLU A 13 6.34 6.65 1.75
CA GLU A 13 7.77 6.82 1.41
C GLU A 13 8.65 6.48 2.61
N ALA A 14 8.36 7.03 3.79
CA ALA A 14 9.11 6.73 5.00
C ALA A 14 9.06 5.25 5.41
N CYS A 15 7.99 4.53 5.09
CA CYS A 15 7.90 3.08 5.29
C CYS A 15 8.76 2.30 4.28
N VAL A 16 8.72 2.69 3.00
CA VAL A 16 9.52 2.09 1.94
C VAL A 16 11.01 2.28 2.19
N ASP A 17 11.44 3.49 2.55
CA ASP A 17 12.84 3.80 2.84
C ASP A 17 13.37 2.96 4.01
N ARG A 18 12.55 2.78 5.05
CA ARG A 18 12.90 1.91 6.18
C ARG A 18 12.97 0.44 5.80
N ALA A 19 12.07 -0.03 4.95
CA ALA A 19 12.09 -1.40 4.45
C ALA A 19 13.36 -1.66 3.62
N ARG A 20 13.74 -0.73 2.74
CA ARG A 20 15.00 -0.79 1.98
C ARG A 20 16.21 -0.81 2.90
N ALA A 21 16.28 0.10 3.86
CA ALA A 21 17.38 0.15 4.83
C ALA A 21 17.49 -1.14 5.67
N GLY A 22 16.37 -1.84 5.89
CA GLY A 22 16.33 -3.14 6.55
C GLY A 22 16.63 -4.35 5.64
N GLY A 23 16.96 -4.14 4.36
CA GLY A 23 17.21 -5.23 3.40
C GLY A 23 15.96 -6.03 2.99
N ALA A 24 14.77 -5.45 3.16
CA ALA A 24 13.54 -6.08 2.69
C ALA A 24 13.49 -6.08 1.16
N ARG A 25 13.03 -7.18 0.56
CA ARG A 25 12.88 -7.33 -0.90
C ARG A 25 11.58 -6.74 -1.46
N ARG A 26 10.59 -6.51 -0.60
CA ARG A 26 9.29 -5.98 -1.00
C ARG A 26 8.53 -5.36 0.16
N VAL A 27 7.61 -4.47 -0.16
CA VAL A 27 6.59 -3.93 0.75
C VAL A 27 5.22 -4.34 0.26
N VAL A 28 4.37 -4.81 1.18
CA VAL A 28 2.98 -5.19 0.89
C VAL A 28 2.05 -4.32 1.71
N ILE A 29 0.99 -3.82 1.09
CA ILE A 29 -0.07 -3.06 1.74
C ILE A 29 -1.41 -3.72 1.46
N SER A 30 -2.24 -3.86 2.50
CA SER A 30 -3.64 -4.26 2.39
C SER A 30 -4.55 -3.04 2.47
N THR A 31 -5.58 -2.98 1.63
CA THR A 31 -6.50 -1.84 1.49
C THR A 31 -7.91 -2.32 1.15
N GLU A 32 -8.95 -1.67 1.68
CA GLU A 32 -10.34 -2.02 1.34
C GLU A 32 -10.72 -1.52 -0.06
N THR A 33 -11.67 -2.20 -0.72
CA THR A 33 -12.12 -1.89 -2.09
C THR A 33 -12.61 -0.45 -2.29
N GLY A 34 -13.17 0.17 -1.24
CA GLY A 34 -13.67 1.55 -1.27
C GLY A 34 -12.60 2.64 -1.15
N MET A 35 -11.34 2.29 -0.86
CA MET A 35 -10.27 3.24 -0.57
C MET A 35 -9.58 3.79 -1.84
N LEU A 36 -10.37 4.26 -2.81
CA LEU A 36 -9.89 4.64 -4.16
C LEU A 36 -8.76 5.67 -4.17
N ALA A 37 -8.75 6.62 -3.23
CA ALA A 37 -7.67 7.61 -3.11
C ALA A 37 -6.34 6.95 -2.71
N ALA A 38 -6.38 5.93 -1.83
CA ALA A 38 -5.21 5.16 -1.45
C ALA A 38 -4.72 4.30 -2.63
N HIS A 39 -5.64 3.67 -3.38
CA HIS A 39 -5.29 2.88 -4.56
C HIS A 39 -4.53 3.72 -5.60
N ARG A 40 -5.02 4.94 -5.88
CA ARG A 40 -4.34 5.89 -6.80
C ARG A 40 -2.96 6.29 -6.29
N LEU A 41 -2.84 6.54 -4.97
CA LEU A 41 -1.55 6.86 -4.35
C LEU A 41 -0.56 5.69 -4.50
N TYR A 42 -0.95 4.47 -4.11
CA TYR A 42 -0.09 3.29 -4.19
C TYR A 42 0.36 3.02 -5.63
N ALA A 43 -0.58 3.07 -6.59
CA ALA A 43 -0.26 2.91 -8.01
C ALA A 43 0.73 3.98 -8.50
N ALA A 44 0.54 5.25 -8.13
CA ALA A 44 1.46 6.34 -8.47
C ALA A 44 2.85 6.19 -7.82
N MET A 45 2.95 5.39 -6.76
CA MET A 45 4.21 5.06 -6.07
C MET A 45 4.84 3.75 -6.57
N GLY A 46 4.28 3.13 -7.63
CA GLY A 46 4.83 1.92 -8.24
C GLY A 46 4.37 0.61 -7.62
N PHE A 47 3.48 0.65 -6.61
CA PHE A 47 2.85 -0.57 -6.13
C PHE A 47 1.92 -1.14 -7.20
N ARG A 48 1.88 -2.47 -7.32
CA ARG A 48 1.02 -3.21 -8.25
C ARG A 48 0.06 -4.10 -7.48
N PRO A 49 -1.20 -4.26 -7.93
CA PRO A 49 -2.12 -5.19 -7.29
C PRO A 49 -1.59 -6.63 -7.38
N ASP A 50 -1.75 -7.41 -6.32
CA ASP A 50 -1.42 -8.84 -6.25
C ASP A 50 -2.63 -9.62 -5.71
N PRO A 51 -3.58 -10.01 -6.59
CA PRO A 51 -4.81 -10.68 -6.18
C PRO A 51 -4.58 -12.03 -5.49
N ALA A 52 -3.42 -12.66 -5.70
CA ALA A 52 -3.07 -13.91 -5.01
C ALA A 52 -2.86 -13.71 -3.49
N ARG A 53 -2.74 -12.45 -3.03
CA ARG A 53 -2.61 -12.06 -1.63
C ARG A 53 -3.86 -11.42 -1.05
N ASP A 54 -4.90 -11.21 -1.86
CA ASP A 54 -6.15 -10.65 -1.37
C ASP A 54 -6.75 -11.57 -0.31
N TRP A 55 -7.32 -10.99 0.74
CA TRP A 55 -7.76 -11.76 1.89
C TRP A 55 -8.87 -11.07 2.67
N SER A 56 -9.51 -11.84 3.55
CA SER A 56 -10.59 -11.37 4.41
C SER A 56 -10.24 -11.68 5.87
N PRO A 57 -9.94 -10.66 6.70
CA PRO A 57 -9.67 -10.88 8.13
C PRO A 57 -10.93 -11.27 8.91
N LEU A 58 -12.10 -10.77 8.48
CA LEU A 58 -13.38 -10.90 9.15
C LEU A 58 -14.50 -10.96 8.10
N PRO A 59 -15.64 -11.60 8.39
CA PRO A 59 -16.80 -11.58 7.50
C PRO A 59 -17.20 -10.16 7.10
N GLY A 60 -17.34 -9.91 5.80
CA GLY A 60 -17.69 -8.60 5.26
C GLY A 60 -16.52 -7.62 5.07
N VAL A 61 -15.30 -7.98 5.48
CA VAL A 61 -14.10 -7.18 5.22
C VAL A 61 -13.28 -7.84 4.12
N SER A 62 -13.16 -7.19 2.96
CA SER A 62 -12.34 -7.65 1.83
C SER A 62 -11.16 -6.70 1.66
N LEU A 63 -9.94 -7.25 1.78
CA LEU A 63 -8.71 -6.52 1.61
C LEU A 63 -8.03 -6.92 0.30
N LEU A 64 -7.79 -5.91 -0.52
CA LEU A 64 -6.95 -5.99 -1.70
C LEU A 64 -5.50 -5.79 -1.28
N CYS A 65 -4.58 -6.51 -1.91
CA CYS A 65 -3.15 -6.42 -1.66
C CYS A 65 -2.42 -5.74 -2.82
N TYR A 66 -1.53 -4.81 -2.46
CA TYR A 66 -0.65 -4.10 -3.37
C TYR A 66 0.80 -4.37 -2.96
N VAL A 67 1.67 -4.63 -3.92
CA VAL A 67 3.08 -5.00 -3.70
C VAL A 67 3.99 -4.02 -4.43
N LEU A 68 5.01 -3.54 -3.74
CA LEU A 68 6.17 -2.84 -4.31
C LEU A 68 7.40 -3.72 -4.10
N GLU A 69 8.01 -4.19 -5.18
CA GLU A 69 9.32 -4.84 -5.13
C GLU A 69 10.39 -3.77 -4.86
N LEU A 70 11.37 -4.13 -4.03
CA LEU A 70 12.49 -3.29 -3.65
C LEU A 70 13.76 -3.98 -4.18
N ASP A 71 14.33 -3.42 -5.24
CA ASP A 71 15.60 -3.89 -5.83
C ASP A 71 16.77 -3.80 -4.83
#